data_AF-A0A2T3NVF8-F1
#
_entry.id   AF-A0A2T3NVF8-F1
#
_cell.length_a   1.000
_cell.length_b   1.000
_cell.length_c   1.000
_cell.angle_alpha   90.00
_cell.angle_beta   90.00
_cell.angle_gamma   90.00
#
_symmetry.space_group_name_H-M   'P 1'
#
loop_
_entity.id
_entity.type
_entity.pdbx_description
1 polymer ?
#
loop_
_entity_poly.entity_id
_entity_poly.type
_entity_poly.pdbx_seq_one_letter_code
_entity_poly.pdbx_strand_id
1 'polypeptide(L)'
;MATTRLDLRLDEDIKARAEKASALLGLKSLTEYVVRLMDEDSLQVISQYESITVEDNLFDQFVDACDKAKAPNQALLDAVNHAKEHGFK
;
A
#
# COMPACT_ATOMS: atom_id res chain seq x y z
N MET A 1 12.28 -15.77 -12.19
CA MET A 1 10.85 -15.40 -12.22
C MET A 1 10.41 -15.30 -13.68
N ALA A 2 9.15 -15.59 -13.99
CA ALA A 2 8.63 -15.42 -15.34
C ALA A 2 8.66 -13.92 -15.72
N THR A 3 9.30 -13.58 -16.83
CA THR A 3 9.37 -12.20 -17.33
C THR A 3 8.07 -11.84 -18.02
N THR A 4 7.40 -10.80 -17.55
CA THR A 4 6.22 -10.20 -18.20
C THR A 4 6.64 -8.94 -18.96
N ARG A 5 5.85 -8.54 -19.96
CA ARG A 5 6.14 -7.38 -20.81
C ARG A 5 5.16 -6.24 -20.52
N LEU A 6 5.67 -5.01 -20.56
CA LEU A 6 4.91 -3.78 -20.55
C LEU A 6 5.23 -3.03 -21.85
N ASP A 7 4.23 -2.77 -22.68
CA ASP A 7 4.38 -1.93 -23.87
C ASP A 7 3.91 -0.51 -23.54
N LEU A 8 4.75 0.49 -23.84
CA LEU A 8 4.53 1.87 -23.39
C LEU A 8 4.78 2.86 -24.53
N ARG A 9 3.93 3.90 -24.60
CA ARG A 9 4.11 5.03 -25.52
C ARG A 9 4.60 6.23 -24.72
N LEU A 10 5.67 6.86 -25.20
CA LEU A 10 6.27 8.05 -24.60
C LEU A 10 6.29 9.17 -25.64
N ASP A 11 6.03 10.37 -25.17
CA ASP A 11 6.41 11.57 -25.91
C ASP A 11 7.94 11.67 -25.97
N GLU A 12 8.46 12.28 -27.03
CA GLU A 12 9.89 12.38 -27.30
C GLU A 12 10.65 13.06 -26.14
N ASP A 13 10.09 14.16 -25.61
CA ASP A 13 10.68 14.90 -24.49
C ASP A 13 10.73 14.09 -23.19
N ILE A 14 9.75 13.21 -22.96
CA ILE A 14 9.75 12.33 -21.79
C ILE A 14 10.83 11.27 -21.96
N LYS A 15 10.91 10.67 -23.15
CA LYS A 15 11.92 9.67 -23.47
C LYS A 15 13.33 10.24 -23.32
N ALA A 16 13.61 11.42 -23.89
CA ALA A 16 14.93 12.05 -23.82
C ALA A 16 15.37 12.35 -22.38
N ARG A 17 14.45 12.83 -21.53
CA ARG A 17 14.73 13.05 -20.10
C ARG A 17 15.01 11.75 -19.36
N ALA A 18 14.24 10.70 -19.62
CA ALA A 18 14.44 9.40 -18.98
C ALA A 18 15.75 8.73 -19.42
N GLU A 19 16.14 8.83 -20.69
CA GLU A 19 17.43 8.33 -21.19
C GLU A 19 18.60 9.08 -20.55
N LYS A 20 18.49 10.42 -20.43
CA LYS A 20 19.49 11.23 -19.73
C LYS A 20 19.61 10.82 -18.25
N ALA A 21 18.50 10.62 -17.55
CA ALA A 21 18.50 10.17 -16.17
C ALA A 21 19.14 8.78 -16.01
N SER A 22 18.77 7.83 -16.88
CA SER A 22 19.37 6.49 -16.95
C SER A 22 20.90 6.56 -17.10
N ALA A 23 21.39 7.39 -18.02
CA ALA A 23 22.82 7.56 -18.27
C ALA A 23 23.55 8.18 -17.07
N LEU A 24 22.97 9.20 -16.43
CA LEU A 24 23.55 9.84 -15.24
C LEU A 24 23.62 8.90 -14.04
N LEU A 25 22.68 7.97 -13.92
CA LEU A 25 22.65 6.95 -12.87
C LEU A 25 23.54 5.72 -13.18
N GLY A 26 24.19 5.69 -14.36
CA GLY A 26 25.04 4.57 -14.78
C GLY A 26 24.26 3.28 -15.08
N LEU A 27 22.97 3.37 -15.37
CA LEU A 27 22.13 2.22 -15.70
C LEU A 27 22.37 1.79 -17.15
N LYS A 28 22.21 0.49 -17.41
CA LYS A 28 22.56 -0.12 -18.70
C LYS A 28 21.54 0.19 -19.79
N SER A 29 20.31 0.54 -19.42
CA SER A 29 19.23 0.79 -20.38
C SER A 29 18.11 1.63 -19.79
N LEU A 30 17.34 2.28 -20.67
CA LEU A 30 16.09 2.95 -20.31
C LEU A 30 15.10 1.98 -19.64
N THR A 31 15.06 0.70 -20.08
CA THR A 31 14.20 -0.32 -19.46
C THR A 31 14.56 -0.55 -18.00
N GLU A 32 15.84 -0.64 -17.67
CA GLU A 32 16.30 -0.81 -16.29
C GLU A 32 15.90 0.39 -15.42
N TYR A 33 16.02 1.61 -15.95
CA TYR A 33 15.56 2.82 -15.28
C TYR A 33 14.05 2.82 -15.02
N VAL A 34 13.24 2.48 -16.03
CA VAL A 34 11.77 2.44 -15.91
C VAL A 34 11.32 1.36 -14.93
N VAL A 35 11.90 0.15 -14.99
CA VAL A 35 11.55 -0.93 -14.06
C VAL A 35 11.89 -0.54 -12.63
N ARG A 36 13.06 0.07 -12.38
CA ARG A 36 13.46 0.51 -11.04
C ARG A 36 12.52 1.59 -10.50
N LEU A 37 12.19 2.58 -11.33
CA LEU A 37 11.25 3.64 -10.95
C LEU A 37 9.86 3.10 -10.63
N MET A 38 9.35 2.16 -11.45
CA MET A 38 8.07 1.52 -11.21
C MET A 38 8.05 0.72 -9.91
N ASP A 39 9.13 -0.02 -9.61
CA ASP A 39 9.25 -0.78 -8.36
C ASP A 39 9.23 0.15 -7.15
N GLU A 40 10.11 1.16 -7.13
CA GLU A 40 10.20 2.17 -6.07
C GLU A 40 8.86 2.90 -5.83
N ASP A 41 8.24 3.41 -6.89
CA ASP A 41 6.97 4.14 -6.82
C ASP A 41 5.83 3.23 -6.35
N SER A 42 5.74 2.01 -6.89
CA SER A 42 4.69 1.06 -6.49
C SER A 42 4.74 0.73 -5.01
N LEU A 43 5.93 0.53 -4.44
CA LEU A 43 6.11 0.27 -3.02
C LEU A 43 5.67 1.48 -2.18
N GLN A 44 6.00 2.69 -2.63
CA GLN A 44 5.59 3.92 -1.96
C GLN A 44 4.07 4.10 -1.98
N VAL A 45 3.42 3.90 -3.12
CA VAL A 45 1.95 4.00 -3.24
C VAL A 45 1.27 2.94 -2.38
N ILE A 46 1.69 1.68 -2.46
CA ILE A 46 1.13 0.61 -1.62
C ILE A 46 1.26 0.98 -0.14
N SER A 47 2.45 1.43 0.30
CA SER A 47 2.64 1.85 1.68
C SER A 47 1.70 2.99 2.09
N GLN A 48 1.45 3.99 1.23
CA GLN A 48 0.53 5.09 1.56
C GLN A 48 -0.90 4.64 1.82
N TYR A 49 -1.38 3.60 1.13
CA TYR A 49 -2.76 3.14 1.24
C TYR A 49 -2.94 1.97 2.21
N GLU A 50 -1.92 1.14 2.38
CA GLU A 50 -1.98 -0.07 3.23
C GLU A 50 -1.31 0.12 4.60
N SER A 51 -0.55 1.22 4.79
CA SER A 51 0.07 1.51 6.08
C SER A 51 -0.75 2.53 6.85
N ILE A 52 -0.96 2.25 8.14
CA ILE A 52 -1.45 3.25 9.09
C ILE A 52 -0.25 3.64 9.96
N THR A 53 0.13 4.91 9.92
CA THR A 53 1.08 5.45 10.90
C THR A 53 0.35 5.59 12.22
N VAL A 54 0.77 4.81 13.21
CA VAL A 54 0.19 4.81 14.55
C VAL A 54 1.06 5.64 15.49
N GLU A 55 0.44 6.28 16.48
CA GLU A 55 1.19 6.93 17.56
C GLU A 55 2.02 5.87 18.31
N ASP A 56 3.20 6.25 18.79
CA ASP A 56 4.13 5.34 19.48
C ASP A 56 3.49 4.63 20.67
N ASN A 57 2.59 5.33 21.37
CA ASN A 57 1.84 4.80 22.50
C ASN A 57 0.59 3.98 22.11
N LEU A 58 0.28 3.79 20.82
CA LEU A 58 -0.94 3.08 20.41
C LEU A 58 -0.90 1.63 20.87
N PHE A 59 0.29 1.01 20.89
CA PHE A 59 0.44 -0.35 21.40
C PHE A 59 0.07 -0.42 22.89
N ASP A 60 0.54 0.53 23.70
CA ASP A 60 0.18 0.61 25.12
C ASP A 60 -1.32 0.87 25.30
N GLN A 61 -1.90 1.79 24.52
CA GLN A 61 -3.34 2.06 24.52
C GLN A 61 -4.17 0.83 24.13
N PHE A 62 -3.69 0.04 23.17
CA PHE A 62 -4.34 -1.20 22.74
C PHE A 62 -4.31 -2.26 23.85
N VAL A 63 -3.15 -2.48 24.48
CA VAL A 63 -3.01 -3.41 25.61
C VAL A 63 -3.92 -2.98 26.77
N ASP A 64 -3.91 -1.70 27.13
CA ASP A 64 -4.77 -1.13 28.15
C ASP A 64 -6.27 -1.32 27.84
N ALA A 65 -6.66 -1.17 26.57
CA ALA A 65 -8.02 -1.39 26.13
C ALA A 65 -8.45 -2.86 26.19
N CYS A 66 -7.53 -3.79 25.90
CA CYS A 66 -7.76 -5.23 26.08
C CYS A 66 -7.94 -5.60 27.56
N ASP A 67 -7.08 -5.10 28.44
CA ASP A 67 -7.14 -5.39 29.88
C ASP A 67 -8.37 -4.78 30.55
N LYS A 68 -8.82 -3.63 30.07
CA LYS A 68 -9.99 -2.88 30.60
C LYS A 68 -11.25 -3.10 29.77
N ALA A 69 -11.27 -4.10 28.89
CA ALA A 69 -12.37 -4.32 27.97
C ALA A 69 -13.70 -4.51 28.72
N LYS A 70 -14.69 -3.67 28.41
CA LYS A 70 -16.05 -3.77 28.94
C LYS A 70 -16.93 -4.59 28.01
N ALA A 71 -18.09 -5.01 28.51
CA ALA A 71 -19.12 -5.60 27.67
C ALA A 71 -19.47 -4.65 26.49
N PRO A 72 -19.72 -5.20 25.28
CA PRO A 72 -20.17 -4.40 24.14
C PRO A 72 -21.43 -3.60 24.47
N ASN A 73 -21.56 -2.41 23.89
CA ASN A 73 -22.78 -1.62 24.05
C ASN A 73 -23.97 -2.26 23.30
N GLN A 74 -25.18 -1.79 23.60
CA GLN A 74 -26.40 -2.35 23.01
C GLN A 74 -26.41 -2.28 21.48
N ALA A 75 -25.90 -1.19 20.89
CA ALA A 75 -25.84 -1.03 19.44
C ALA A 75 -24.98 -2.11 18.75
N LEU A 76 -23.85 -2.50 19.36
CA LEU A 76 -23.01 -3.59 18.87
C LEU A 76 -23.71 -4.95 19.01
N LEU A 77 -24.42 -5.18 20.12
CA LEU A 77 -25.18 -6.42 20.34
C LEU A 77 -26.32 -6.56 19.33
N ASP A 78 -27.06 -5.49 19.08
CA ASP A 78 -28.15 -5.45 18.11
C ASP A 78 -27.64 -5.69 16.69
N ALA A 79 -26.49 -5.09 16.33
CA ALA A 79 -25.84 -5.31 15.02
C ALA A 79 -25.43 -6.78 14.82
N VAL A 80 -24.90 -7.44 15.86
CA VAL A 80 -24.56 -8.88 15.80
C VAL A 80 -25.81 -9.73 15.61
N ASN A 81 -26.90 -9.42 16.31
CA ASN A 81 -28.17 -10.15 16.17
C ASN A 81 -28.72 -9.99 14.74
N HIS A 82 -28.73 -8.76 14.22
CA HIS A 82 -29.14 -8.47 12.85
C HIS A 82 -28.27 -9.23 11.82
N ALA A 83 -26.94 -9.28 12.01
CA ALA A 83 -26.04 -10.00 11.10
C ALA A 83 -26.34 -11.52 11.08
N LYS A 84 -26.60 -12.12 12.26
CA LYS A 84 -26.96 -13.54 12.39
C LYS A 84 -28.31 -13.86 11.73
N GLU A 85 -29.30 -12.99 11.87
CA GLU A 85 -30.61 -13.12 11.22
C GLU A 85 -30.48 -13.13 9.69
N HIS A 86 -29.48 -12.43 9.14
CA HIS A 86 -29.20 -12.37 7.70
C HIS A 86 -28.21 -13.43 7.20
N GLY A 87 -27.85 -14.41 8.05
CA GLY A 87 -27.03 -15.56 7.64
C GLY A 87 -25.52 -15.30 7.57
N PHE A 88 -25.05 -14.14 8.04
CA PHE A 88 -23.62 -13.91 8.24
C PHE A 88 -23.19 -14.59 9.54
N LYS A 89 -22.23 -15.52 9.44
CA LYS A 89 -21.65 -16.25 10.57
C LYS A 89 -20.33 -15.62 11.00
#